data_AF-A0A2M7UZB0-F1
#
_entry.id   AF-A0A2M7UZB0-F1
#
_cell.length_a   1.000
_cell.length_b   1.000
_cell.length_c   1.000
_cell.angle_alpha   90.00
_cell.angle_beta   90.00
_cell.angle_gamma   90.00
#
_symmetry.space_group_name_H-M   'P 1'
#
loop_
_entity.id
_entity.type
_entity.pdbx_description
1 polymer ?
#
loop_
_entity_poly.entity_id
_entity_poly.type
_entity_poly.pdbx_seq_one_letter_code
_entity_poly.pdbx_strand_id
1 'polypeptide(L)'
;MKKAKLYIGTSGWVYGHWEGVFYPEDLASKDKLKYFSQHFKTAEINYSFYHLPRPSTYQNWYNQTPADFIFSVKASRFITHIKRLKGVHPVKSAKGGAKQFNGVKEAWKQFIENALNLKEKLGPILFQFPPSFKVTEENIKRLENFLKFICLIWQIKHLRFS
;
A
#
# COMPACT_ATOMS: atom_id res chain seq x y z
N MET A 1 -5.87 -31.86 7.50
CA MET A 1 -6.17 -30.49 6.99
C MET A 1 -5.01 -29.57 7.35
N LYS A 2 -4.43 -28.81 6.40
CA LYS A 2 -3.43 -27.78 6.71
C LYS A 2 -4.14 -26.64 7.45
N LYS A 3 -3.71 -26.31 8.68
CA LYS A 3 -4.20 -25.13 9.40
C LYS A 3 -3.74 -23.86 8.66
N ALA A 4 -4.67 -22.94 8.38
CA ALA A 4 -4.35 -21.63 7.81
C ALA A 4 -3.66 -20.74 8.86
N LYS A 5 -2.72 -19.90 8.44
CA LYS A 5 -2.14 -18.85 9.30
C LYS A 5 -3.11 -17.66 9.34
N LEU A 6 -3.49 -17.22 10.54
CA LEU A 6 -4.37 -16.08 10.77
C LEU A 6 -3.55 -14.90 11.30
N TYR A 7 -3.78 -13.71 10.73
CA TYR A 7 -3.20 -12.46 11.21
C TYR A 7 -4.32 -11.50 11.59
N ILE A 8 -4.26 -10.97 12.81
CA ILE A 8 -5.21 -9.99 13.35
C ILE A 8 -4.45 -8.70 13.63
N GLY A 9 -5.04 -7.58 13.21
CA GLY A 9 -4.44 -6.25 13.30
C GLY A 9 -5.46 -5.17 12.96
N THR A 10 -4.98 -3.94 12.78
CA THR A 10 -5.82 -2.75 12.62
C THR A 10 -5.49 -1.98 11.34
N SER A 11 -6.42 -1.10 10.95
CA SER A 11 -6.30 -0.22 9.78
C SER A 11 -5.42 1.02 10.00
N GLY A 12 -4.24 0.82 10.59
CA GLY A 12 -3.33 1.88 11.05
C GLY A 12 -3.00 1.72 12.54
N TRP A 13 -2.08 2.54 13.05
CA TRP A 13 -1.53 2.44 14.42
C TRP A 13 -1.24 3.80 15.06
N VAL A 14 -1.80 4.89 14.53
CA VAL A 14 -1.61 6.23 15.11
C VAL A 14 -2.97 6.88 15.25
N TYR A 15 -3.53 6.79 16.45
CA TYR A 15 -4.81 7.38 16.81
C TYR A 15 -4.69 8.04 18.18
N GLY A 16 -5.10 9.31 18.30
CA GLY A 16 -5.01 10.05 19.56
C GLY A 16 -5.85 9.42 20.67
N HIS A 17 -7.04 8.92 20.34
CA HIS A 17 -7.93 8.26 21.31
C HIS A 17 -7.42 6.89 21.82
N TRP A 18 -6.23 6.43 21.38
CA TRP A 18 -5.57 5.24 21.94
C TRP A 18 -4.56 5.59 23.03
N GLU A 19 -4.21 6.86 23.20
CA GLU A 19 -3.33 7.32 24.29
C GLU A 19 -4.03 7.12 25.64
N GLY A 20 -3.32 6.52 26.60
CA GLY A 20 -3.86 6.14 27.91
C GLY A 20 -4.77 4.91 27.90
N VAL A 21 -5.17 4.40 26.72
CA VAL A 21 -6.05 3.21 26.58
C VAL A 21 -5.26 1.99 26.09
N PHE A 22 -4.52 2.16 25.00
CA PHE A 22 -3.66 1.14 24.42
C PHE A 22 -2.19 1.56 24.45
N TYR A 23 -1.90 2.85 24.18
CA TYR A 23 -0.56 3.39 24.30
C TYR A 23 -0.33 3.98 25.69
N PRO A 24 0.87 3.82 26.28
CA PRO A 24 1.29 4.60 27.44
C PRO A 24 1.16 6.12 27.17
N GLU A 25 0.81 6.89 28.19
CA GLU A 25 0.51 8.34 28.05
C GLU A 25 1.66 9.13 27.41
N ASP A 26 2.91 8.84 27.80
CA ASP A 26 4.09 9.57 27.30
C ASP A 26 4.78 8.89 26.10
N LEU A 27 4.09 7.96 25.42
CA LEU A 27 4.70 7.26 24.28
C LEU A 27 4.81 8.19 23.06
N ALA A 28 6.05 8.53 22.70
CA ALA A 28 6.33 9.33 21.52
C ALA A 28 5.74 8.69 20.24
N SER A 29 5.15 9.52 19.36
CA SER A 29 4.48 9.06 18.14
C SER A 29 5.36 8.17 17.24
N LYS A 30 6.67 8.46 17.16
CA LYS A 30 7.64 7.67 16.40
C LYS A 30 7.81 6.24 16.91
N ASP A 31 7.50 5.98 18.17
CA ASP A 31 7.65 4.68 18.85
C ASP A 31 6.33 3.89 18.90
N LYS A 32 5.20 4.49 18.47
CA LYS A 32 3.88 3.85 18.47
C LYS A 32 3.82 2.58 17.61
N LEU A 33 4.50 2.54 16.46
CA LEU A 33 4.55 1.33 15.64
C LEU A 33 5.33 0.21 16.35
N LYS A 34 6.48 0.55 16.94
CA LYS A 34 7.28 -0.41 17.70
C LYS A 34 6.46 -1.01 18.84
N TYR A 35 5.78 -0.18 19.62
CA TYR A 35 4.87 -0.63 20.67
C TYR A 35 3.73 -1.49 20.11
N PHE A 36 3.01 -0.99 19.11
CA PHE A 36 1.89 -1.71 18.47
C PHE A 36 2.30 -3.12 18.00
N SER A 37 3.48 -3.25 17.41
CA SER A 37 3.99 -4.50 16.86
C SER A 37 4.36 -5.56 17.91
N GLN A 38 4.35 -5.21 19.20
CA GLN A 38 4.49 -6.17 20.30
C GLN A 38 3.16 -6.87 20.61
N HIS A 39 2.02 -6.26 20.25
CA HIS A 39 0.68 -6.77 20.57
C HIS A 39 -0.02 -7.39 19.36
N PHE A 40 0.28 -6.90 18.14
CA PHE A 40 -0.31 -7.40 16.90
C PHE A 40 0.75 -7.92 15.94
N LYS A 41 0.35 -8.84 15.06
CA LYS A 41 1.23 -9.43 14.03
C LYS A 41 1.08 -8.80 12.65
N THR A 42 0.10 -7.91 12.49
CA THR A 42 -0.11 -7.20 11.24
C THR A 42 -0.72 -5.83 11.45
N ALA A 43 -0.53 -4.93 10.49
CA ALA A 43 -1.26 -3.69 10.37
C ALA A 43 -1.42 -3.31 8.89
N GLU A 44 -2.50 -2.59 8.58
CA GLU A 44 -2.67 -1.96 7.28
C GLU A 44 -2.04 -0.57 7.25
N ILE A 45 -1.18 -0.34 6.26
CA ILE A 45 -0.66 0.98 5.94
C ILE A 45 -1.71 1.73 5.13
N ASN A 46 -2.39 2.65 5.81
CA ASN A 46 -3.37 3.56 5.20
C ASN A 46 -2.78 4.92 4.81
N TYR A 47 -1.60 5.27 5.30
CA TYR A 47 -0.92 6.51 4.95
C TYR A 47 -0.65 6.61 3.43
N SER A 48 -0.34 5.48 2.77
CA SER A 48 -0.11 5.39 1.33
C SER A 48 -1.35 5.65 0.46
N PHE A 49 -2.55 5.59 1.05
CA PHE A 49 -3.77 5.96 0.36
C PHE A 49 -3.80 7.48 0.07
N TYR A 50 -3.35 8.29 1.02
CA TYR A 50 -3.37 9.75 0.95
C TYR A 50 -2.07 10.35 0.42
N HIS A 51 -0.94 9.71 0.71
CA HIS A 51 0.39 10.20 0.37
C HIS A 51 1.18 9.14 -0.40
N LEU A 52 2.27 9.55 -1.05
CA LEU A 52 3.29 8.62 -1.55
C LEU A 52 4.44 8.60 -0.54
N PRO A 53 4.54 7.60 0.35
CA PRO A 53 5.61 7.56 1.34
C PRO A 53 6.94 7.31 0.63
N ARG A 54 8.02 7.91 1.14
CA ARG A 54 9.36 7.74 0.59
C ARG A 54 9.85 6.31 0.86
N PRO A 55 10.80 5.77 0.06
CA PRO A 55 11.43 4.49 0.36
C PRO A 55 11.93 4.37 1.81
N SER A 56 12.57 5.42 2.32
CA SER A 56 13.07 5.46 3.71
C SER A 56 11.96 5.36 4.76
N THR A 57 10.75 5.82 4.46
CA THR A 57 9.59 5.67 5.36
C THR A 57 9.21 4.19 5.50
N TYR A 58 9.15 3.45 4.39
CA TYR A 58 8.88 2.01 4.41
C TYR A 58 10.00 1.22 5.08
N GLN A 59 11.27 1.57 4.82
CA GLN A 59 12.43 0.96 5.49
C GLN A 59 12.37 1.17 7.01
N ASN A 60 11.99 2.37 7.45
CA ASN A 60 11.82 2.67 8.86
C ASN A 60 10.71 1.81 9.49
N TRP A 61 9.54 1.68 8.84
CA TRP A 61 8.48 0.79 9.33
C TRP A 61 8.91 -0.68 9.38
N TYR A 62 9.65 -1.14 8.37
CA TYR A 62 10.23 -2.48 8.35
C TYR A 62 11.19 -2.70 9.54
N ASN A 63 12.06 -1.73 9.85
CA ASN A 63 13.04 -1.85 10.93
C ASN A 63 12.41 -1.79 12.33
N GLN A 64 11.26 -1.15 12.48
CA GLN A 64 10.61 -0.96 13.78
C GLN A 64 9.80 -2.18 14.25
N THR A 65 9.49 -3.12 13.36
CA THR A 65 8.63 -4.28 13.69
C THR A 65 9.42 -5.58 13.75
N PRO A 66 8.92 -6.62 14.46
CA PRO A 66 9.51 -7.96 14.46
C PRO A 66 9.62 -8.58 13.07
N ALA A 67 10.48 -9.57 12.92
CA ALA A 67 10.72 -10.27 11.64
C ALA A 67 9.46 -10.96 11.08
N ASP A 68 8.57 -11.43 11.95
CA ASP A 68 7.32 -12.12 11.58
C ASP A 68 6.12 -11.19 11.39
N PHE A 69 6.33 -9.87 11.46
CA PHE A 69 5.28 -8.88 11.27
C PHE A 69 4.98 -8.66 9.78
N ILE A 70 3.70 -8.66 9.40
CA ILE A 70 3.27 -8.46 8.01
C ILE A 70 2.48 -7.16 7.88
N PHE A 71 2.77 -6.35 6.86
CA PHE A 71 1.96 -5.19 6.52
C PHE A 71 1.04 -5.48 5.34
N SER A 72 -0.25 -5.18 5.46
CA SER A 72 -1.05 -4.90 4.26
C SER A 72 -0.86 -3.45 3.86
N VAL A 73 -0.91 -3.14 2.56
CA VAL A 73 -0.67 -1.77 2.06
C VAL A 73 -1.83 -1.32 1.21
N LYS A 74 -2.46 -0.21 1.58
CA LYS A 74 -3.54 0.35 0.79
C LYS A 74 -3.00 1.12 -0.41
N ALA A 75 -3.48 0.77 -1.60
CA ALA A 75 -3.10 1.44 -2.83
C ALA A 75 -3.53 2.92 -2.82
N SER A 76 -2.77 3.77 -3.50
CA SER A 76 -3.04 5.22 -3.54
C SER A 76 -4.45 5.56 -4.02
N ARG A 77 -5.11 6.52 -3.35
CA ARG A 77 -6.40 7.06 -3.81
C ARG A 77 -6.33 7.62 -5.22
N PHE A 78 -5.14 8.06 -5.66
CA PHE A 78 -4.95 8.53 -7.03
C PHE A 78 -5.30 7.45 -8.05
N ILE A 79 -4.92 6.20 -7.77
CA ILE A 79 -5.16 5.04 -8.63
C ILE A 79 -6.65 4.66 -8.59
N THR A 80 -7.22 4.48 -7.39
CA THR A 80 -8.55 3.88 -7.22
C THR A 80 -9.72 4.87 -7.21
N HIS A 81 -9.53 6.09 -6.69
CA HIS A 81 -10.62 7.06 -6.51
C HIS A 81 -10.59 8.18 -7.56
N ILE A 82 -9.40 8.73 -7.84
CA ILE A 82 -9.25 9.88 -8.74
C ILE A 82 -9.23 9.41 -10.20
N LYS A 83 -8.23 8.60 -10.58
CA LYS A 83 -8.12 8.10 -11.96
C LYS A 83 -9.02 6.89 -12.21
N ARG A 84 -9.44 6.16 -11.17
CA ARG A 84 -10.32 4.99 -11.29
C ARG A 84 -9.81 4.01 -12.34
N LEU A 85 -8.51 3.74 -12.28
CA LEU A 85 -7.77 2.87 -13.22
C LEU A 85 -7.72 3.37 -14.69
N LYS A 86 -8.16 4.60 -14.99
CA LYS A 86 -8.03 5.18 -16.34
C LYS A 86 -6.56 5.45 -16.69
N GLY A 87 -6.21 5.27 -17.96
CA GLY A 87 -4.86 5.61 -18.45
C GLY A 87 -3.81 4.51 -18.23
N VAL A 88 -4.21 3.24 -18.22
CA VAL A 88 -3.30 2.09 -18.35
C VAL A 88 -2.93 1.83 -19.83
N HIS A 89 -3.34 2.70 -20.75
CA HIS A 89 -2.83 2.74 -22.14
C HIS A 89 -1.63 3.70 -22.22
N PRO A 90 -0.66 3.48 -23.13
CA PRO A 90 0.46 4.41 -23.31
C PRO A 90 -0.08 5.78 -23.75
N VAL A 91 0.18 6.82 -22.96
CA VAL A 91 -0.13 8.21 -23.32
C VAL A 91 1.19 8.93 -23.56
N LYS A 92 1.30 9.66 -24.68
CA LYS A 92 2.43 10.56 -24.94
C LYS A 92 2.47 11.62 -23.82
N SER A 93 3.62 11.75 -23.16
CA SER A 93 3.81 12.70 -22.05
C SER A 93 3.34 14.11 -22.39
N ALA A 94 2.51 14.70 -21.53
CA ALA A 94 2.33 16.14 -21.47
C ALA A 94 3.46 16.73 -20.61
N LYS A 95 4.07 17.83 -21.08
CA LYS A 95 5.10 18.58 -20.35
C LYS A 95 4.43 19.44 -19.26
N GLY A 96 4.95 19.43 -18.04
CA GLY A 96 4.54 20.36 -16.97
C GLY A 96 4.97 19.90 -15.57
N GLY A 97 5.58 20.79 -14.78
CA GLY A 97 6.23 20.50 -13.50
C GLY A 97 5.32 20.27 -12.28
N ALA A 98 5.98 19.96 -11.16
CA ALA A 98 5.55 19.18 -9.97
C ALA A 98 5.53 17.67 -10.25
N LYS A 99 5.94 16.82 -9.29
CA LYS A 99 5.93 15.34 -9.42
C LYS A 99 4.48 14.84 -9.54
N GLN A 100 3.92 15.02 -10.72
CA GLN A 100 2.57 14.64 -11.10
C GLN A 100 2.72 13.33 -11.89
N PHE A 101 2.03 12.29 -11.46
CA PHE A 101 2.03 11.04 -12.23
C PHE A 101 1.39 11.31 -13.59
N ASN A 102 2.09 10.98 -14.68
CA ASN A 102 1.55 11.08 -16.04
C ASN A 102 0.37 10.12 -16.28
N GLY A 103 0.18 9.13 -15.41
CA GLY A 103 -0.91 8.16 -15.47
C GLY A 103 -0.90 7.17 -14.32
N VAL A 104 -1.85 6.23 -14.36
CA VAL A 104 -1.98 5.14 -13.38
C VAL A 104 -0.75 4.21 -13.40
N LYS A 105 -0.10 4.04 -14.56
CA LYS A 105 1.10 3.20 -14.69
C LYS A 105 2.28 3.72 -13.88
N GLU A 106 2.58 5.01 -14.02
CA GLU A 106 3.68 5.67 -13.31
C GLU A 106 3.38 5.72 -11.81
N ALA A 107 2.12 6.02 -11.46
CA ALA A 107 1.66 5.99 -10.07
C ALA A 107 1.85 4.61 -9.44
N TRP A 108 1.44 3.56 -10.14
CA TRP A 108 1.62 2.18 -9.68
C TRP A 108 3.10 1.83 -9.53
N LYS A 109 3.92 2.12 -10.55
CA LYS A 109 5.37 1.81 -10.53
C LYS A 109 6.07 2.44 -9.34
N GLN A 110 5.88 3.74 -9.12
CA GLN A 110 6.51 4.43 -7.98
C GLN A 110 5.96 3.93 -6.65
N PHE A 111 4.64 3.72 -6.54
CA PHE A 111 4.03 3.16 -5.34
C PHE A 111 4.63 1.79 -4.99
N ILE A 112 4.69 0.86 -5.95
CA ILE A 112 5.18 -0.49 -5.70
C ILE A 112 6.69 -0.49 -5.45
N GLU A 113 7.47 0.33 -6.16
CA GLU A 113 8.91 0.49 -5.90
C GLU A 113 9.19 0.95 -4.47
N ASN A 114 8.41 1.89 -3.95
CA ASN A 114 8.57 2.34 -2.58
C ASN A 114 8.11 1.24 -1.59
N ALA A 115 6.95 0.63 -1.83
CA ALA A 115 6.38 -0.39 -0.94
C ALA A 115 7.25 -1.66 -0.85
N LEU A 116 7.97 -2.02 -1.92
CA LEU A 116 8.91 -3.15 -1.93
C LEU A 116 10.05 -3.03 -0.90
N ASN A 117 10.26 -1.85 -0.31
CA ASN A 117 11.19 -1.68 0.81
C ASN A 117 10.69 -2.32 2.12
N LEU A 118 9.44 -2.79 2.17
CA LEU A 118 8.95 -3.68 3.24
C LEU A 118 9.41 -5.13 3.07
N LYS A 119 10.02 -5.48 1.93
CA LYS A 119 10.64 -6.80 1.67
C LYS A 119 9.68 -7.95 2.01
N GLU A 120 10.12 -8.93 2.80
CA GLU A 120 9.31 -10.08 3.23
C GLU A 120 8.13 -9.72 4.13
N LYS A 121 8.13 -8.51 4.70
CA LYS A 121 7.00 -7.97 5.48
C LYS A 121 5.94 -7.31 4.60
N LEU A 122 6.17 -7.19 3.28
CA LEU A 122 5.15 -6.74 2.35
C LEU A 122 4.13 -7.88 2.13
N GLY A 123 2.98 -7.74 2.76
CA GLY A 123 1.81 -8.58 2.56
C GLY A 123 0.92 -8.09 1.41
N PRO A 124 -0.40 -8.29 1.50
CA PRO A 124 -1.31 -7.97 0.41
C PRO A 124 -1.44 -6.46 0.18
N ILE A 125 -1.66 -6.09 -1.08
CA ILE A 125 -1.98 -4.71 -1.47
C ILE A 125 -3.49 -4.58 -1.62
N LEU A 126 -4.12 -3.73 -0.80
CA LEU A 126 -5.55 -3.48 -0.85
C LEU A 126 -5.90 -2.44 -1.92
N PHE A 127 -6.77 -2.82 -2.86
CA PHE A 127 -7.42 -1.91 -3.78
C PHE A 127 -8.87 -1.66 -3.36
N GLN A 128 -9.08 -0.59 -2.59
CA GLN A 128 -10.42 -0.13 -2.26
C GLN A 128 -10.90 0.92 -3.28
N PHE A 129 -12.12 0.75 -3.79
CA PHE A 129 -12.75 1.66 -4.76
C PHE A 129 -13.86 2.50 -4.11
N PRO A 130 -14.15 3.71 -4.63
CA PRO A 130 -15.26 4.52 -4.14
C PRO A 130 -16.62 3.88 -4.48
N PRO A 131 -17.70 4.19 -3.72
CA PRO A 131 -19.04 3.67 -3.99
C PRO A 131 -19.58 3.96 -5.40
N SER A 132 -19.05 5.00 -6.06
CA SER A 132 -19.38 5.36 -7.45
C SER A 132 -18.71 4.49 -8.51
N PHE A 133 -17.76 3.62 -8.14
CA PHE A 133 -17.14 2.66 -9.07
C PHE A 133 -18.07 1.45 -9.19
N LYS A 134 -19.08 1.58 -10.05
CA LYS A 134 -20.10 0.54 -10.27
C LYS A 134 -19.59 -0.57 -11.20
N VAL A 135 -20.21 -1.75 -11.09
CA VAL A 135 -19.96 -2.89 -11.96
C VAL A 135 -20.57 -2.61 -13.33
N THR A 136 -19.83 -1.88 -14.17
CA THR A 136 -20.15 -1.65 -15.58
C THR A 136 -19.12 -2.34 -16.45
N GLU A 137 -19.46 -2.67 -17.69
CA GLU A 137 -18.52 -3.26 -18.65
C GLU A 137 -17.23 -2.44 -18.77
N GLU A 138 -17.36 -1.12 -18.80
CA GLU A 138 -16.21 -0.22 -18.88
C GLU A 138 -15.30 -0.35 -17.65
N ASN A 139 -15.86 -0.40 -16.44
CA ASN A 139 -15.09 -0.51 -15.20
C ASN A 139 -14.46 -1.90 -15.02
N ILE A 140 -15.15 -2.96 -15.45
CA ILE A 140 -14.59 -4.32 -15.52
C ILE A 140 -13.38 -4.33 -16.46
N LYS A 141 -13.52 -3.78 -17.68
CA LYS A 141 -12.42 -3.70 -18.65
C LYS A 141 -11.23 -2.90 -18.12
N ARG A 142 -11.48 -1.80 -17.39
CA ARG A 142 -10.42 -1.03 -16.71
C ARG A 142 -9.70 -1.87 -15.65
N LEU A 143 -10.44 -2.61 -14.83
CA LEU A 143 -9.88 -3.50 -13.81
C LEU A 143 -9.05 -4.62 -14.45
N GLU A 144 -9.58 -5.31 -15.45
CA GLU A 144 -8.85 -6.36 -16.17
C GLU A 144 -7.56 -5.85 -16.80
N ASN A 145 -7.61 -4.70 -17.47
CA ASN A 145 -6.42 -4.09 -18.07
C ASN A 145 -5.38 -3.72 -17.02
N PHE A 146 -5.81 -3.21 -15.88
CA PHE A 146 -4.93 -2.90 -14.76
C PHE A 146 -4.32 -4.17 -14.15
N LEU A 147 -5.13 -5.21 -13.91
CA LEU A 147 -4.66 -6.50 -13.39
C LEU A 147 -3.63 -7.16 -14.33
N LYS A 148 -3.90 -7.18 -15.64
CA LYS A 148 -2.95 -7.65 -16.66
C LYS A 148 -1.62 -6.89 -16.59
N PHE A 149 -1.68 -5.57 -16.45
CA PHE A 149 -0.49 -4.72 -16.34
C PHE A 149 0.33 -5.01 -15.07
N ILE A 150 -0.31 -5.13 -13.90
CA ILE A 150 0.42 -5.33 -12.65
C ILE A 150 0.94 -6.76 -12.50
N CYS A 151 0.24 -7.78 -13.02
CA CYS A 151 0.71 -9.16 -13.03
C CYS A 151 1.97 -9.32 -13.88
N LEU A 152 2.03 -8.67 -15.05
CA LEU A 152 3.22 -8.67 -15.91
C LEU A 152 4.43 -8.06 -15.19
N ILE A 153 4.23 -6.94 -14.49
CA ILE A 153 5.31 -6.30 -13.72
C ILE A 153 5.76 -7.17 -12.55
N TRP A 154 4.82 -7.80 -11.85
CA TRP A 154 5.12 -8.65 -10.70
C TRP A 154 5.98 -9.86 -11.12
N GLN A 155 5.63 -10.52 -12.24
CA GLN A 155 6.45 -11.59 -12.83
C GLN A 155 7.86 -11.10 -13.18
N ILE A 156 7.99 -9.95 -13.86
CA ILE A 156 9.30 -9.40 -14.25
C ILE A 156 10.17 -9.07 -13.03
N LYS A 157 9.59 -8.53 -11.96
CA LYS A 157 10.37 -8.20 -10.76
C LYS A 157 10.81 -9.46 -10.02
N HIS A 158 9.97 -10.49 -9.90
CA HIS A 158 10.42 -11.75 -9.29
C HIS A 158 11.46 -12.51 -10.12
N LEU A 159 11.46 -12.40 -11.44
CA LEU A 159 12.52 -12.97 -12.30
C LEU A 159 13.87 -12.25 -12.18
N ARG A 160 13.92 -11.05 -11.58
CA ARG A 160 15.17 -10.27 -11.40
C ARG A 160 15.79 -10.40 -10.00
N PHE A 161 15.13 -11.13 -9.10
CA PHE A 161 15.59 -11.37 -7.72
C PHE A 161 15.76 -12.86 -7.41
N SER A 162 15.91 -13.70 -8.44
CA SER A 162 16.25 -15.12 -8.36
C SER A 162 17.62 -15.37 -8.96
#